data_AF-A0A8J4DAQ9-F1
#
_entry.id   AF-A0A8J4DAQ9-F1
#
_cell.length_a   1.000
_cell.length_b   1.000
_cell.length_c   1.000
_cell.angle_alpha   90.00
_cell.angle_beta   90.00
_cell.angle_gamma   90.00
#
_symmetry.space_group_name_H-M   'P 1'
#
loop_
_entity.id
_entity.type
_entity.pdbx_description
1 polymer ?
#
loop_
_entity_poly.entity_id
_entity_poly.type
_entity_poly.pdbx_seq_one_letter_code
_entity_poly.pdbx_strand_id
1 'polypeptide(L)'
;MTRGTVYYSYYHIFPGDMADTAVLYRVMNVDMHMPLLPEFMVRKALASHYRDDMAMIESTLAAWDSSPLQERFESKTFYRTLEQAVAAAALVRPTGQLQEDEEGSGDGDDVL
;
A
#
# COMPACT_ATOMS: atom_id res chain seq x y z
N MET A 1 -12.13 -9.66 22.38
CA MET A 1 -11.60 -8.77 21.31
C MET A 1 -12.25 -9.16 20.00
N THR A 2 -12.90 -8.22 19.31
CA THR A 2 -13.44 -8.44 17.96
C THR A 2 -12.32 -8.19 16.95
N ARG A 3 -12.06 -9.13 16.04
CA ARG A 3 -11.10 -8.92 14.95
C ARG A 3 -11.79 -8.16 13.83
N GLY A 4 -11.26 -6.99 13.47
CA GLY A 4 -11.65 -6.25 12.27
C GLY A 4 -11.05 -6.84 11.00
N THR A 5 -11.62 -6.50 9.84
CA THR A 5 -11.07 -6.78 8.51
C THR A 5 -10.59 -5.48 7.88
N VAL A 6 -9.33 -5.45 7.44
CA VAL A 6 -8.80 -4.37 6.59
C VAL A 6 -8.83 -4.88 5.16
N TYR A 7 -9.71 -4.34 4.32
CA TYR A 7 -9.76 -4.70 2.91
C TYR A 7 -8.61 -4.08 2.14
N TYR A 8 -8.31 -2.81 2.43
CA TYR A 8 -7.13 -2.11 1.95
C TYR A 8 -6.76 -0.96 2.90
N SER A 9 -5.48 -0.64 2.95
CA SER A 9 -4.95 0.53 3.64
C SER A 9 -3.65 0.93 2.97
N TYR A 10 -3.61 2.09 2.33
CA TYR A 10 -2.43 2.57 1.62
C TYR A 10 -2.24 4.08 1.78
N TYR A 11 -1.01 4.52 1.54
CA TYR A 11 -0.59 5.90 1.58
C TYR A 11 -0.24 6.38 0.17
N HIS A 12 -0.66 7.58 -0.18
CA HIS A 12 -0.17 8.33 -1.34
C HIS A 12 0.61 9.53 -0.86
N ILE A 13 1.80 9.70 -1.42
CA ILE A 13 2.63 10.89 -1.20
C ILE A 13 2.69 11.63 -2.53
N PHE A 14 2.18 12.86 -2.55
CA PHE A 14 2.26 13.75 -3.69
C PHE A 14 3.28 14.85 -3.40
N PRO A 15 3.98 15.39 -4.42
CA PRO A 15 4.73 16.61 -4.25
C PRO A 15 3.81 17.74 -3.79
N GLY A 16 4.28 18.57 -2.86
CA GLY A 16 3.58 19.77 -2.42
C GLY A 16 3.86 20.96 -3.34
N ASP A 17 3.14 22.07 -3.09
CA ASP A 17 3.27 23.29 -3.90
C ASP A 17 4.58 24.07 -3.61
N MET A 18 5.28 23.73 -2.53
CA MET A 18 6.54 24.36 -2.12
C MET A 18 7.71 23.36 -2.21
N ALA A 19 8.92 23.89 -2.42
CA ALA A 19 10.15 23.11 -2.34
C ALA A 19 10.21 22.35 -0.99
N ASP A 20 10.64 21.09 -1.04
CA ASP A 20 10.80 20.20 0.11
C ASP A 20 9.51 19.93 0.90
N THR A 21 8.34 20.11 0.27
CA THR A 21 7.05 19.73 0.84
C THR A 21 6.39 18.60 0.07
N ALA A 22 5.61 17.79 0.78
CA ALA A 22 4.82 16.72 0.21
C ALA A 22 3.47 16.64 0.93
N VAL A 23 2.44 16.19 0.21
CA VAL A 23 1.11 15.94 0.77
C VAL A 23 0.91 14.43 0.90
N LEU A 24 0.68 13.99 2.14
CA LEU A 24 0.37 12.60 2.45
C LEU A 24 -1.15 12.42 2.54
N TYR A 25 -1.69 11.49 1.75
CA TYR A 25 -3.06 11.00 1.89
C TYR A 25 -3.04 9.55 2.31
N ARG A 26 -3.92 9.19 3.24
CA ARG A 26 -4.17 7.80 3.61
C ARG A 26 -5.57 7.41 3.17
N VAL A 27 -5.69 6.27 2.50
CA VAL A 27 -6.98 5.69 2.12
C VAL A 27 -7.07 4.31 2.77
N MET A 28 -8.15 4.06 3.50
CA MET A 28 -8.40 2.75 4.11
C MET A 28 -9.87 2.36 4.02
N ASN A 29 -10.10 1.07 3.91
CA ASN A 29 -11.42 0.47 4.04
C ASN A 29 -11.33 -0.66 5.07
N VAL A 30 -12.05 -0.46 6.17
CA VAL A 30 -12.02 -1.33 7.34
C VAL A 30 -13.42 -1.62 7.79
N ASP A 31 -13.69 -2.90 8.01
CA ASP A 31 -14.86 -3.38 8.74
C ASP A 31 -14.43 -3.77 10.16
N MET A 32 -15.03 -3.12 11.16
CA MET A 32 -14.74 -3.38 12.56
C MET A 32 -15.53 -4.56 13.14
N HIS A 33 -16.48 -5.14 12.38
CA HIS A 33 -17.40 -6.20 12.81
C HIS A 33 -18.13 -5.85 14.11
N MET A 34 -18.56 -4.59 14.26
CA MET A 34 -19.28 -4.10 15.44
C MET A 34 -20.75 -3.79 15.09
N PRO A 35 -21.61 -4.80 14.90
CA PRO A 35 -22.97 -4.61 14.39
C PRO A 35 -23.88 -3.83 15.34
N LEU A 36 -23.55 -3.76 16.63
CA LEU A 36 -24.29 -3.01 17.64
C LEU A 36 -23.81 -1.56 17.79
N LEU A 37 -22.69 -1.19 17.16
CA LEU A 37 -22.16 0.16 17.24
C LEU A 37 -22.79 1.02 16.12
N PRO A 38 -23.37 2.19 16.45
CA PRO A 38 -23.85 3.11 15.43
C PRO A 38 -22.73 3.51 14.46
N GLU A 39 -23.06 3.57 13.17
CA GLU A 39 -22.08 3.86 12.11
C GLU A 39 -21.33 5.18 12.34
N PHE A 40 -22.01 6.22 12.84
CA PHE A 40 -21.38 7.51 13.12
C PHE A 40 -20.27 7.41 14.19
N MET A 41 -20.40 6.49 15.15
CA MET A 41 -19.37 6.26 16.17
C MET A 41 -18.15 5.58 15.57
N VAL A 42 -18.36 4.61 14.69
CA VAL A 42 -17.27 3.97 13.94
C VAL A 42 -16.53 5.01 13.09
N ARG A 43 -17.27 5.83 12.33
CA ARG A 43 -16.69 6.91 11.51
C ARG A 43 -15.90 7.92 12.35
N LYS A 44 -16.43 8.32 13.51
CA LYS A 44 -15.74 9.26 14.43
C LYS A 44 -14.48 8.64 15.03
N ALA A 45 -14.53 7.38 15.45
CA ALA A 45 -13.38 6.66 15.99
C ALA A 45 -12.27 6.52 14.93
N LEU A 46 -12.63 6.14 13.70
CA LEU A 46 -11.71 6.09 12.58
C LEU A 46 -11.11 7.47 12.30
N ALA A 47 -11.92 8.52 12.19
CA ALA A 47 -11.43 9.89 11.94
C ALA A 47 -10.47 10.39 13.05
N SER A 48 -10.75 10.09 14.32
CA SER A 48 -9.82 10.41 15.41
C SER A 48 -8.51 9.65 15.26
N HIS A 49 -8.58 8.34 15.01
CA HIS A 49 -7.41 7.51 14.79
C HIS A 49 -6.56 8.03 13.64
N TYR A 50 -7.19 8.44 12.52
CA TYR A 50 -6.52 9.06 11.39
C TYR A 50 -5.75 10.32 11.78
N ARG A 51 -6.40 11.24 12.48
CA ARG A 51 -5.75 12.49 12.90
C ARG A 51 -4.57 12.21 13.82
N ASP A 52 -4.73 11.31 14.78
CA ASP A 52 -3.69 10.99 15.76
C ASP A 52 -2.49 10.29 15.08
N ASP A 53 -2.76 9.42 14.09
CA ASP A 53 -1.74 8.78 13.25
C ASP A 53 -0.98 9.79 12.36
N MET A 54 -1.69 10.73 11.74
CA MET A 54 -1.05 11.81 10.96
C MET A 54 -0.18 12.70 11.85
N ALA A 55 -0.65 13.08 13.04
CA ALA A 55 0.13 13.87 13.99
C ALA A 55 1.41 13.14 14.47
N MET A 56 1.32 11.81 14.64
CA MET A 56 2.49 10.99 14.95
C MET A 56 3.51 10.98 13.80
N ILE A 57 3.05 10.87 12.55
CA ILE A 57 3.91 10.96 11.37
C ILE A 57 4.56 12.34 11.28
N GLU A 58 3.77 13.41 11.41
CA GLU A 58 4.27 14.80 11.37
C GLU A 58 5.32 15.05 12.46
N SER A 59 5.07 14.62 13.70
CA SER A 59 6.04 14.77 14.79
C SER A 59 7.32 13.96 14.56
N THR A 60 7.23 12.76 13.97
CA THR A 60 8.39 11.94 13.62
C THR A 60 9.22 12.60 12.52
N LEU A 61 8.55 13.18 11.51
CA LEU A 61 9.22 13.90 10.42
C LEU A 61 9.79 15.25 10.86
N ALA A 62 9.14 15.95 11.78
CA ALA A 62 9.66 17.20 12.34
C ALA A 62 10.95 16.97 13.14
N ALA A 63 11.09 15.79 13.75
CA ALA A 63 12.31 15.34 14.42
C ALA A 63 13.18 14.45 13.50
N TRP A 64 13.09 14.61 12.17
CA TRP A 64 13.77 13.76 11.19
C TRP A 64 15.24 13.57 11.53
N ASP A 65 15.95 14.69 11.74
CA ASP A 65 17.36 14.71 12.13
C ASP A 65 17.52 13.99 13.48
N SER A 66 18.25 12.88 13.47
CA SER A 66 18.45 11.93 14.58
C SER A 66 17.25 11.04 14.95
N SER A 67 16.22 10.97 14.11
CA SER A 67 15.13 10.00 14.31
C SER A 67 15.59 8.56 14.06
N PRO A 68 15.03 7.57 14.77
CA PRO A 68 15.19 6.16 14.41
C PRO A 68 14.74 5.84 12.98
N LEU A 69 13.86 6.66 12.40
CA LEU A 69 13.40 6.52 11.03
C LEU A 69 14.50 6.92 10.03
N GLN A 70 15.21 8.02 10.28
CA GLN A 70 16.37 8.44 9.49
C GLN A 70 17.48 7.40 9.55
N GLU A 71 17.84 6.90 10.74
CA GLU A 71 18.86 5.84 10.88
C GLU A 71 18.47 4.60 10.05
N ARG A 72 17.20 4.21 10.09
CA ARG A 72 16.68 3.07 9.31
C ARG A 72 16.71 3.34 7.81
N PHE A 73 16.37 4.55 7.39
CA PHE A 73 16.44 5.00 6.00
C PHE A 73 17.87 4.96 5.47
N GLU A 74 18.82 5.53 6.21
CA GLU A 74 20.24 5.61 5.87
C GLU A 74 20.92 4.24 5.85
N SER A 75 20.54 3.34 6.77
CA SER A 75 21.08 1.97 6.82
C SER A 75 20.82 1.18 5.52
N LYS A 76 19.77 1.56 4.78
CA LYS A 76 19.25 0.85 3.58
C LYS A 76 18.96 -0.64 3.81
N THR A 77 19.05 -1.14 5.04
CA THR A 77 18.92 -2.56 5.36
C THR A 77 17.49 -3.01 5.12
N PHE A 78 16.53 -2.20 5.58
CA PHE A 78 15.10 -2.46 5.36
C PHE A 78 14.75 -2.53 3.86
N TYR A 79 15.18 -1.54 3.07
CA TYR A 79 14.93 -1.52 1.63
C TYR A 79 15.56 -2.71 0.91
N ARG A 80 16.81 -3.06 1.24
CA ARG A 80 17.47 -4.25 0.68
C ARG A 80 16.75 -5.54 1.02
N THR A 81 16.28 -5.70 2.27
CA THR A 81 15.47 -6.86 2.66
C THR A 81 14.14 -6.92 1.90
N LEU A 82 13.51 -5.76 1.69
CA LEU A 82 12.23 -5.68 0.98
C LEU A 82 12.41 -5.99 -0.51
N GLU A 83 13.46 -5.47 -1.15
CA GLU A 83 13.86 -5.80 -2.53
C GLU A 83 14.11 -7.31 -2.70
N GLN A 84 14.83 -7.93 -1.75
CA GLN A 84 15.07 -9.38 -1.77
C GLN A 84 13.78 -10.19 -1.61
N ALA A 85 12.89 -9.77 -0.72
CA ALA A 85 11.60 -10.43 -0.53
C ALA A 85 10.70 -10.31 -1.76
N VAL A 86 10.67 -9.13 -2.41
CA VAL A 86 9.93 -8.91 -3.66
C VAL A 86 10.51 -9.73 -4.79
N ALA A 87 11.85 -9.76 -4.95
CA ALA A 87 12.51 -10.59 -5.95
C ALA A 87 12.22 -12.09 -5.73
N ALA A 88 12.22 -12.56 -4.49
CA ALA A 88 11.85 -13.93 -4.14
C ALA A 88 10.38 -14.23 -4.47
N ALA A 89 9.46 -13.30 -4.19
CA ALA A 89 8.05 -13.44 -4.52
C ALA A 89 7.78 -13.42 -6.04
N ALA A 90 8.53 -12.63 -6.81
CA ALA A 90 8.42 -12.58 -8.27
C ALA A 90 8.91 -13.88 -8.97
N LEU A 91 9.84 -14.61 -8.34
CA LEU A 91 10.29 -15.94 -8.79
C LEU A 91 9.23 -17.02 -8.54
N VAL A 92 8.31 -16.79 -7.59
CA VAL A 92 7.10 -17.60 -7.41
C VAL A 92 6.04 -17.07 -8.38
N ARG A 93 6.21 -17.33 -9.69
CA ARG A 93 5.13 -17.09 -10.65
C ARG A 93 3.85 -17.76 -10.15
N PRO A 94 2.68 -17.11 -10.19
CA PRO A 94 1.44 -17.83 -10.08
C PRO A 94 1.37 -18.78 -11.28
N THR A 95 1.35 -20.08 -11.03
CA THR A 95 0.84 -21.07 -11.99
C THR A 95 -0.66 -20.85 -12.12
N GLY A 96 -1.03 -19.78 -12.83
CA GLY A 96 -2.38 -19.43 -13.20
C GLY A 96 -2.34 -19.02 -14.65
N GLN A 97 -2.66 -19.98 -15.52
CA GLN A 97 -2.77 -19.84 -16.96
C GLN A 97 -3.56 -18.58 -17.34
N LEU A 98 -2.95 -17.72 -18.14
CA LEU A 98 -3.65 -17.05 -19.22
C LEU A 98 -2.95 -17.53 -20.48
N GLN A 99 -3.55 -18.53 -21.10
CA GLN A 99 -3.25 -18.94 -22.45
C GLN A 99 -3.86 -17.85 -23.33
N GLU A 100 -3.03 -16.91 -23.76
CA GLU A 100 -3.37 -16.02 -24.86
C GLU A 100 -3.33 -16.88 -26.12
N ASP A 101 -4.51 -17.16 -26.68
CA ASP A 101 -4.65 -17.72 -28.02
C ASP A 101 -4.15 -16.66 -29.02
N GLU A 102 -2.84 -16.65 -29.29
CA GLU A 102 -2.27 -15.92 -30.42
C GLU A 102 -2.57 -16.69 -31.71
N GLU A 103 -3.40 -16.03 -32.53
CA GLU A 103 -3.27 -15.91 -34.00
C GLU A 103 -3.26 -17.24 -34.80
N GLY A 104 -4.31 -17.57 -35.54
CA GLY A 104 -4.85 -16.70 -36.57
C GLY A 104 -3.90 -16.51 -37.76
N SER A 105 -3.16 -17.54 -38.15
CA SER A 105 -2.54 -17.69 -39.48
C SER A 105 -3.14 -18.97 -40.08
N GLY A 106 -4.03 -18.94 -41.07
CA GLY A 106 -3.96 -18.14 -42.28
C GLY A 106 -3.00 -18.78 -43.29
N ASP A 107 -3.03 -20.11 -43.41
CA ASP A 107 -2.32 -20.82 -44.47
C ASP A 107 -3.34 -21.26 -45.52
N GLY A 108 -3.14 -20.74 -46.74
CA GLY A 108 -4.00 -20.96 -47.88
C GLY A 108 -3.94 -22.41 -48.33
N ASP A 109 -5.11 -23.02 -48.51
CA ASP A 109 -5.27 -24.25 -49.26
C ASP A 109 -4.73 -24.08 -50.69
N ASP A 110 -3.61 -24.74 -50.96
CA ASP A 110 -3.20 -25.18 -52.29
C ASP A 110 -4.00 -26.46 -52.61
N VAL A 111 -5.06 -26.36 -53.43
CA VAL A 111 -5.67 -27.52 -54.09
C VAL A 111 -6.09 -27.17 -55.54
N LEU A 112 -5.22 -27.60 -56.46
CA LEU A 112 -5.41 -27.98 -57.87
C LEU A 112 -5.84 -26.93 -58.91
#